data_AF-A0A9D3UGE6-F1
#
_entry.id   AF-A0A9D3UGE6-F1
#
_cell.length_a   1.000
_cell.length_b   1.000
_cell.length_c   1.000
_cell.angle_alpha   90.00
_cell.angle_beta   90.00
_cell.angle_gamma   90.00
#
_symmetry.space_group_name_H-M   'P 1'
#
loop_
_entity.id
_entity.type
_entity.pdbx_description
1 polymer ?
#
loop_
_entity_poly.entity_id
_entity_poly.type
_entity_poly.pdbx_seq_one_letter_code
_entity_poly.pdbx_strand_id
1 'polypeptide(L)'
;MLYIVFRFLCKLKSYCHNKRYPEGSIVEGYLAEECMTFCSRYLEDVETRMSRPNRNARLTNHNLAKTYLFRSYGQLIGKVKIAHLDDKSWVQAHQYVLLHHDSIEPLRNDYKQVLRSRSRSRRLQHRDIHKLFVESFHEWLGQTAWSGKDINDEVRWLSLGPNRVVKIYIAFLINGFKFHTKYRERLRRTRNCQIVFNSSITSYTSARDSNPVEGNVEYYGLLMDIIELDYYSKRKVILFRFDWVYVNTAREIKKDQFSFTMMNFSRLIHIGQELIDEPYVFSSEVKQFFYSKDPTDEGWYVVLYNTPRDLFGMGNGSRDDIDERSETLSFPEKT
;
A
#
# COMPACT_ATOMS: atom_id res chain seq x y z
N MET A 1 -12.11 17.78 -1.11
CA MET A 1 -11.94 19.26 -1.19
C MET A 1 -11.35 19.90 0.07
N LEU A 2 -11.74 19.48 1.28
CA LEU A 2 -11.36 20.17 2.54
C LEU A 2 -9.83 20.30 2.78
N TYR A 3 -9.04 19.29 2.39
CA TYR A 3 -7.57 19.31 2.55
C TYR A 3 -6.87 20.44 1.76
N ILE A 4 -7.35 20.73 0.55
CA ILE A 4 -6.77 21.79 -0.31
C ILE A 4 -6.99 23.16 0.35
N VAL A 5 -8.19 23.38 0.90
CA VAL A 5 -8.56 24.61 1.61
C VAL A 5 -7.68 24.81 2.85
N PHE A 6 -7.52 23.79 3.70
CA PHE A 6 -6.65 23.89 4.87
C PHE A 6 -5.18 24.15 4.53
N ARG A 7 -4.66 23.55 3.45
CA ARG A 7 -3.28 23.83 3.00
C ARG A 7 -3.13 25.26 2.49
N PHE A 8 -4.10 25.74 1.74
CA PHE A 8 -4.13 27.11 1.27
C PHE A 8 -4.16 28.10 2.44
N LEU A 9 -5.03 27.88 3.43
CA LEU A 9 -5.09 28.71 4.63
C LEU A 9 -3.80 28.66 5.45
N CYS A 10 -3.18 27.47 5.60
CA CYS A 10 -1.86 27.35 6.23
C CYS A 10 -0.77 28.14 5.48
N LYS A 11 -0.83 28.16 4.14
CA LYS A 11 0.08 28.93 3.30
C LYS A 11 -0.14 30.44 3.50
N LEU A 12 -1.38 30.92 3.43
CA LEU A 12 -1.69 32.32 3.71
C LEU A 12 -1.26 32.74 5.12
N LYS A 13 -1.46 31.87 6.11
CA LYS A 13 -0.99 32.12 7.48
C LYS A 13 0.53 32.33 7.56
N SER A 14 1.30 31.64 6.73
CA SER A 14 2.76 31.84 6.66
C SER A 14 3.16 33.20 6.08
N TYR A 15 2.25 33.91 5.40
CA TYR A 15 2.49 35.24 4.85
C TYR A 15 2.17 36.37 5.83
N CYS A 16 1.43 36.10 6.91
CA CYS A 16 1.11 37.08 7.96
C CYS A 16 2.30 37.38 8.89
N HIS A 17 3.34 38.04 8.39
CA HIS A 17 4.49 38.50 9.17
C HIS A 17 4.14 39.72 10.02
N ASN A 18 3.31 40.63 9.49
CA ASN A 18 2.82 41.80 10.22
C ASN A 18 1.38 41.58 10.72
N LYS A 19 1.22 41.33 12.03
CA LYS A 19 -0.10 41.12 12.65
C LYS A 19 -0.95 42.39 12.78
N ARG A 20 -0.38 43.59 12.62
CA ARG A 20 -1.13 44.86 12.65
C ARG A 20 -1.89 45.12 11.35
N TYR A 21 -1.41 44.57 10.24
CA TYR A 21 -2.01 44.67 8.91
C TYR A 21 -1.92 43.31 8.19
N PRO A 22 -2.70 42.31 8.65
CA PRO A 22 -2.56 40.94 8.18
C PRO A 22 -2.86 40.78 6.69
N GLU A 23 -3.83 41.52 6.15
CA GLU A 23 -4.21 41.48 4.74
C GLU A 23 -3.07 41.99 3.85
N GLY A 24 -2.50 43.15 4.20
CA GLY A 24 -1.36 43.72 3.48
C GLY A 24 -0.14 42.79 3.49
N SER A 25 0.13 42.19 4.64
CA SER A 25 1.22 41.21 4.79
C SER A 25 1.01 39.95 3.94
N ILE A 26 -0.24 39.47 3.82
CA ILE A 26 -0.57 38.34 2.94
C ILE A 26 -0.35 38.70 1.48
N VAL A 27 -0.84 39.87 1.04
CA VAL A 27 -0.72 40.34 -0.34
C VAL A 27 0.75 40.49 -0.74
N GLU A 28 1.57 41.10 0.12
CA GLU A 28 3.01 41.26 -0.11
C GLU A 28 3.72 39.90 -0.23
N GLY A 29 3.43 38.96 0.69
CA GLY A 29 4.02 37.62 0.64
C GLY A 29 3.60 36.82 -0.60
N TYR A 30 2.34 36.95 -1.03
CA TYR A 30 1.85 36.31 -2.25
C TYR A 30 2.52 36.91 -3.50
N LEU A 31 2.62 38.24 -3.57
CA LEU A 31 3.27 38.94 -4.68
C LEU A 31 4.75 38.53 -4.81
N ALA A 32 5.48 38.48 -3.70
CA ALA A 32 6.86 38.02 -3.68
C ALA A 32 6.99 36.58 -4.17
N GLU A 33 6.10 35.67 -3.77
CA GLU A 33 6.11 34.28 -4.25
C GLU A 33 5.86 34.17 -5.75
N GLU A 34 4.90 34.92 -6.30
CA GLU A 34 4.59 34.93 -7.74
C GLU A 34 5.77 35.49 -8.54
N CYS A 35 6.35 36.61 -8.12
CA CYS A 35 7.53 37.20 -8.77
C CYS A 35 8.71 36.22 -8.78
N MET A 36 8.99 35.56 -7.64
CA MET A 36 10.06 34.55 -7.56
C MET A 36 9.75 33.32 -8.43
N THR A 37 8.49 32.88 -8.48
CA THR A 37 8.06 31.76 -9.33
C THR A 37 8.22 32.10 -10.82
N PHE A 38 7.88 33.32 -11.22
CA PHE A 38 8.10 33.82 -12.57
C PHE A 38 9.59 33.86 -12.92
N CYS A 39 10.42 34.49 -12.09
CA CYS A 39 11.87 34.56 -12.30
C CYS A 39 12.49 33.16 -12.37
N SER A 40 12.00 32.20 -11.59
CA SER A 40 12.52 30.84 -11.57
C SER A 40 12.40 30.09 -12.90
N ARG A 41 11.50 30.51 -13.81
CA ARG A 41 11.36 29.91 -15.14
C ARG A 41 12.54 30.21 -16.06
N TYR A 42 13.33 31.23 -15.74
CA TYR A 42 14.46 31.71 -16.55
C TYR A 42 15.82 31.32 -15.94
N LEU A 43 15.83 30.54 -14.85
CA LEU A 43 17.05 30.04 -14.21
C LEU A 43 17.23 28.56 -14.55
N GLU A 44 18.06 28.25 -15.53
CA GLU A 44 18.29 26.87 -16.00
C GLU A 44 19.30 26.10 -15.12
N ASP A 45 20.29 26.79 -14.57
CA ASP A 45 21.38 26.18 -13.76
C ASP A 45 21.10 26.15 -12.25
N VAL A 46 19.92 26.59 -11.81
CA VAL A 46 19.56 26.65 -10.39
C VAL A 46 18.39 25.72 -10.11
N GLU A 47 18.49 24.94 -9.04
CA GLU A 47 17.42 24.06 -8.59
C GLU A 47 16.24 24.88 -8.02
N THR A 48 15.22 25.10 -8.85
CA THR A 48 14.01 25.89 -8.54
C THR A 48 12.87 25.01 -8.03
N ARG A 49 11.79 25.61 -7.49
CA ARG A 49 10.61 24.84 -7.06
C ARG A 49 10.00 23.99 -8.18
N MET A 50 10.15 24.39 -9.44
CA MET A 50 9.60 23.69 -10.59
C MET A 50 10.57 22.67 -11.21
N SER A 51 11.88 22.91 -11.13
CA SER A 51 12.90 21.97 -11.64
C SER A 51 13.34 20.92 -10.60
N ARG A 52 13.06 21.15 -9.32
CA ARG A 52 13.33 20.19 -8.23
C ARG A 52 12.73 18.83 -8.54
N PRO A 53 13.54 17.76 -8.59
CA PRO A 53 13.00 16.42 -8.76
C PRO A 53 12.02 16.12 -7.62
N ASN A 54 10.93 15.44 -7.98
CA ASN A 54 9.85 15.14 -7.05
C ASN A 54 10.43 14.51 -5.77
N ARG A 55 9.99 15.00 -4.61
CA ARG A 55 10.45 14.52 -3.30
C ARG A 55 10.21 13.02 -3.10
N ASN A 56 9.22 12.48 -3.81
CA ASN A 56 8.91 11.06 -3.94
C ASN A 56 8.99 10.57 -5.39
N ALA A 57 9.96 11.08 -6.17
CA ALA A 57 10.19 10.65 -7.54
C ALA A 57 10.29 9.12 -7.63
N ARG A 58 9.61 8.57 -8.64
CA ARG A 58 9.62 7.14 -8.91
C ARG A 58 11.04 6.74 -9.34
N LEU A 59 11.60 5.69 -8.75
CA LEU A 59 12.89 5.16 -9.21
C LEU A 59 12.67 4.50 -10.58
N THR A 60 13.23 5.08 -11.64
CA THR A 60 13.20 4.55 -13.02
C THR A 60 14.53 3.89 -13.38
N ASN A 61 15.06 3.04 -12.49
CA ASN A 61 16.27 2.28 -12.80
C ASN A 61 15.91 0.88 -13.35
N HIS A 62 16.15 0.67 -14.63
CA HIS A 62 15.87 -0.60 -15.32
C HIS A 62 16.57 -1.83 -14.69
N ASN A 63 17.71 -1.63 -14.03
CA ASN A 63 18.41 -2.73 -13.36
C ASN A 63 17.69 -3.22 -12.09
N LEU A 64 16.95 -2.33 -11.42
CA LEU A 64 16.13 -2.71 -10.26
C LEU A 64 14.95 -3.58 -10.68
N ALA A 65 14.34 -3.32 -11.83
CA ALA A 65 13.22 -4.11 -12.35
C ALA A 65 13.63 -5.56 -12.70
N LYS A 66 14.89 -5.80 -13.07
CA LYS A 66 15.42 -7.16 -13.27
C LYS A 66 15.74 -7.87 -11.96
N THR A 67 16.09 -7.12 -10.91
CA THR A 67 16.53 -7.69 -9.63
C THR A 67 15.35 -7.96 -8.70
N TYR A 68 14.39 -7.04 -8.64
CA TYR A 68 13.27 -7.09 -7.71
C TYR A 68 12.01 -7.65 -8.38
N LEU A 69 11.46 -8.73 -7.83
CA LEU A 69 10.20 -9.30 -8.29
C LEU A 69 9.01 -8.41 -7.94
N PHE A 70 7.90 -8.62 -8.64
CA PHE A 70 6.61 -7.97 -8.40
C PHE A 70 6.65 -6.45 -8.44
N ARG A 71 7.65 -5.87 -9.12
CA ARG A 71 7.92 -4.42 -9.13
C ARG A 71 7.99 -3.82 -7.72
N SER A 72 8.45 -4.62 -6.75
CA SER A 72 8.52 -4.24 -5.33
C SER A 72 9.65 -3.24 -4.99
N TYR A 73 10.46 -2.86 -5.97
CA TYR A 73 11.56 -1.91 -5.77
C TYR A 73 11.06 -0.49 -5.49
N GLY A 74 11.83 0.23 -4.69
CA GLY A 74 11.53 1.58 -4.23
C GLY A 74 12.71 2.17 -3.48
N GLN A 75 12.56 3.41 -3.02
CA GLN A 75 13.62 4.14 -2.35
C GLN A 75 13.60 3.86 -0.84
N LEU A 76 14.75 3.39 -0.35
CA LEU A 76 15.00 3.10 1.06
C LEU A 76 15.25 4.41 1.83
N ILE A 77 14.67 4.55 3.02
CA ILE A 77 14.85 5.77 3.83
C ILE A 77 15.26 5.43 5.27
N GLY A 78 16.47 5.82 5.64
CA GLY A 78 17.02 5.70 6.99
C GLY A 78 17.96 4.50 7.14
N LYS A 79 18.31 4.19 8.40
CA LYS A 79 19.26 3.12 8.73
C LYS A 79 18.66 1.75 8.45
N VAL A 80 19.44 0.88 7.80
CA VAL A 80 19.10 -0.52 7.56
C VAL A 80 19.44 -1.34 8.80
N LYS A 81 18.51 -2.20 9.23
CA LYS A 81 18.75 -3.21 10.26
C LYS A 81 18.88 -4.58 9.58
N ILE A 82 19.87 -5.37 9.97
CA ILE A 82 19.98 -6.77 9.55
C ILE A 82 19.37 -7.63 10.65
N ALA A 83 18.55 -8.61 10.28
CA ALA A 83 17.89 -9.51 11.22
C ALA A 83 17.78 -10.92 10.65
N HIS A 84 17.67 -11.91 11.52
CA HIS A 84 17.36 -13.29 11.15
C HIS A 84 15.86 -13.52 11.32
N LEU A 85 15.18 -14.04 10.31
CA LEU A 85 13.77 -14.44 10.42
C LEU A 85 13.66 -15.76 11.21
N ASP A 86 12.67 -15.84 12.10
CA ASP A 86 12.24 -17.10 12.69
C ASP A 86 11.57 -17.99 11.64
N ASP A 87 11.52 -19.30 11.89
CA ASP A 87 11.00 -20.28 10.92
C ASP A 87 9.59 -19.93 10.43
N LYS A 88 8.72 -19.48 11.33
CA LYS A 88 7.35 -19.11 10.99
C LYS A 88 7.31 -17.88 10.08
N SER A 89 7.95 -16.78 10.46
CA SER A 89 7.98 -15.58 9.62
C SER A 89 8.63 -15.84 8.27
N TRP A 90 9.64 -16.72 8.24
CA TRP A 90 10.28 -17.14 7.01
C TRP A 90 9.32 -17.88 6.09
N VAL A 91 8.59 -18.88 6.61
CA VAL A 91 7.59 -19.63 5.83
C VAL A 91 6.49 -18.70 5.34
N GLN A 92 5.93 -17.85 6.21
CA GLN A 92 4.88 -16.89 5.83
C GLN A 92 5.32 -15.94 4.70
N ALA A 93 6.51 -15.35 4.83
CA ALA A 93 7.03 -14.41 3.85
C ALA A 93 7.34 -15.10 2.52
N HIS A 94 7.97 -16.28 2.58
CA HIS A 94 8.31 -17.05 1.40
C HIS A 94 7.05 -17.58 0.69
N GLN A 95 6.08 -18.08 1.45
CA GLN A 95 4.84 -18.60 0.91
C GLN A 95 4.05 -17.51 0.19
N TYR A 96 3.99 -16.29 0.73
CA TYR A 96 3.35 -15.19 0.03
C TYR A 96 3.98 -14.94 -1.35
N VAL A 97 5.31 -14.99 -1.46
CA VAL A 97 6.03 -14.91 -2.74
C VAL A 97 5.63 -16.05 -3.68
N LEU A 98 5.64 -17.29 -3.20
CA LEU A 98 5.29 -18.45 -4.02
C LEU A 98 3.83 -18.42 -4.50
N LEU A 99 2.92 -17.90 -3.67
CA LEU A 99 1.49 -17.80 -3.97
C LEU A 99 1.16 -16.73 -5.03
N HIS A 100 2.06 -15.82 -5.35
CA HIS A 100 1.79 -14.77 -6.32
C HIS A 100 2.72 -14.83 -7.52
N HIS A 101 3.60 -15.84 -7.58
CA HIS A 101 4.52 -16.01 -8.70
C HIS A 101 3.90 -16.86 -9.82
N ASP A 102 3.73 -16.26 -11.00
CA ASP A 102 3.05 -16.90 -12.15
C ASP A 102 3.65 -18.26 -12.52
N SER A 103 4.98 -18.37 -12.57
CA SER A 103 5.65 -19.64 -12.92
C SER A 103 5.49 -20.75 -11.88
N ILE A 104 5.04 -20.42 -10.66
CA ILE A 104 4.78 -21.40 -9.60
C ILE A 104 3.34 -21.92 -9.67
N GLU A 105 2.43 -21.23 -10.36
CA GLU A 105 1.01 -21.59 -10.46
C GLU A 105 0.76 -23.05 -10.88
N PRO A 106 1.40 -23.58 -11.93
CA PRO A 106 1.22 -24.99 -12.31
C PRO A 106 1.61 -25.95 -11.17
N LEU A 107 2.73 -25.67 -10.50
CA LEU A 107 3.26 -26.48 -9.40
C LEU A 107 2.35 -26.44 -8.16
N ARG A 108 1.69 -25.31 -7.90
CA ARG A 108 0.67 -25.22 -6.83
C ARG A 108 -0.49 -26.15 -7.12
N ASN A 109 -0.94 -26.19 -8.37
CA ASN A 109 -2.07 -27.01 -8.78
C ASN A 109 -1.72 -28.50 -8.75
N ASP A 110 -0.52 -28.88 -9.19
CA ASP A 110 0.01 -30.24 -9.07
C ASP A 110 0.06 -30.68 -7.61
N TYR A 111 0.58 -29.83 -6.73
CA TYR A 111 0.67 -30.17 -5.31
C TYR A 111 -0.71 -30.32 -4.64
N LYS A 112 -1.68 -29.47 -4.99
CA LYS A 112 -3.07 -29.63 -4.54
C LYS A 112 -3.65 -30.98 -4.98
N GLN A 113 -3.30 -31.49 -6.17
CA GLN A 113 -3.71 -32.83 -6.61
C GLN A 113 -3.02 -33.95 -5.82
N VAL A 114 -1.73 -33.78 -5.47
CA VAL A 114 -0.99 -34.71 -4.59
C VAL A 114 -1.65 -34.79 -3.22
N LEU A 115 -2.01 -33.65 -2.61
CA LEU A 115 -2.70 -33.61 -1.31
C LEU A 115 -4.06 -34.32 -1.36
N ARG A 116 -4.84 -34.10 -2.43
CA ARG A 116 -6.12 -34.80 -2.66
C ARG A 116 -5.92 -36.30 -2.83
N SER A 117 -4.87 -36.72 -3.54
CA SER A 117 -4.59 -38.13 -3.82
C SER A 117 -4.09 -38.91 -2.60
N ARG A 118 -3.28 -38.28 -1.73
CA ARG A 118 -2.85 -38.87 -0.46
C ARG A 118 -4.00 -39.07 0.53
N SER A 119 -5.10 -38.34 0.34
CA SER A 119 -6.22 -38.28 1.27
C SER A 119 -7.42 -39.11 0.84
N ARG A 120 -7.26 -40.08 -0.08
CA ARG A 120 -8.37 -40.88 -0.65
C ARG A 120 -9.27 -41.57 0.38
N SER A 121 -8.81 -41.78 1.62
CA SER A 121 -9.61 -42.40 2.70
C SER A 121 -10.39 -41.40 3.57
N ARG A 122 -10.15 -40.09 3.45
CA ARG A 122 -10.80 -39.03 4.25
C ARG A 122 -11.11 -37.84 3.34
N ARG A 123 -12.39 -37.48 3.16
CA ARG A 123 -12.75 -36.26 2.42
C ARG A 123 -12.25 -35.04 3.22
N LEU A 124 -11.07 -34.54 2.88
CA LEU A 124 -10.53 -33.32 3.49
C LEU A 124 -11.35 -32.12 3.07
N GLN A 125 -11.68 -31.25 4.03
CA GLN A 125 -12.32 -29.98 3.74
C GLN A 125 -11.32 -29.03 3.10
N HIS A 126 -11.81 -28.00 2.39
CA HIS A 126 -10.96 -26.99 1.76
C HIS A 126 -9.96 -26.36 2.75
N ARG A 127 -10.42 -26.11 3.98
CA ARG A 127 -9.59 -25.56 5.07
C ARG A 127 -8.41 -26.46 5.44
N ASP A 128 -8.61 -27.78 5.47
CA ASP A 128 -7.56 -28.74 5.82
C ASP A 128 -6.50 -28.81 4.71
N ILE A 129 -6.95 -28.77 3.45
CA ILE A 129 -6.06 -28.72 2.29
C ILE A 129 -5.22 -27.44 2.31
N HIS A 130 -5.85 -26.29 2.60
CA HIS A 130 -5.13 -25.01 2.71
C HIS A 130 -4.08 -25.05 3.82
N LYS A 131 -4.42 -25.57 5.00
CA LYS A 131 -3.49 -25.71 6.11
C LYS A 131 -2.29 -26.60 5.76
N LEU A 132 -2.54 -27.77 5.18
CA LEU A 132 -1.47 -28.68 4.74
C LEU A 132 -0.60 -28.02 3.65
N PHE A 133 -1.23 -27.28 2.73
CA PHE A 133 -0.52 -26.54 1.70
C PHE A 133 0.47 -25.54 2.32
N VAL A 134 0.00 -24.73 3.27
CA VAL A 134 0.83 -23.76 4.00
C VAL A 134 2.00 -24.45 4.69
N GLU A 135 1.74 -25.56 5.36
CA GLU A 135 2.74 -26.26 6.17
C GLU A 135 3.83 -26.93 5.32
N SER A 136 3.51 -27.44 4.13
CA SER A 136 4.38 -28.41 3.44
C SER A 136 4.62 -28.16 1.94
N PHE A 137 4.03 -27.13 1.34
CA PHE A 137 4.26 -26.83 -0.08
C PHE A 137 5.71 -26.43 -0.38
N HIS A 138 6.34 -25.61 0.47
CA HIS A 138 7.70 -25.14 0.25
C HIS A 138 8.72 -26.29 0.27
N GLU A 139 8.56 -27.28 1.15
CA GLU A 139 9.39 -28.48 1.20
C GLU A 139 9.21 -29.35 -0.04
N TRP A 140 7.96 -29.59 -0.45
CA TRP A 140 7.66 -30.35 -1.66
C TRP A 140 8.21 -29.67 -2.91
N LEU A 141 8.08 -28.34 -3.00
CA LEU A 141 8.62 -27.57 -4.12
C LEU A 141 10.14 -27.71 -4.21
N GLY A 142 10.85 -27.66 -3.08
CA GLY A 142 12.30 -27.88 -3.03
C GLY A 142 12.71 -29.26 -3.57
N GLN A 143 12.00 -30.31 -3.17
CA GLN A 143 12.27 -31.69 -3.62
C GLN A 143 11.97 -31.90 -5.12
N THR A 144 10.84 -31.39 -5.58
CA THR A 144 10.41 -31.50 -6.99
C THR A 144 11.33 -30.67 -7.90
N ALA A 145 11.71 -29.46 -7.47
CA ALA A 145 12.57 -28.58 -8.26
C ALA A 145 13.99 -29.12 -8.44
N TRP A 146 14.52 -29.85 -7.44
CA TRP A 146 15.84 -30.48 -7.53
C TRP A 146 15.85 -31.69 -8.48
N SER A 147 14.71 -32.37 -8.60
CA SER A 147 14.57 -33.62 -9.38
C SER A 147 14.14 -33.38 -10.83
N GLY A 148 13.52 -32.23 -11.13
CA GLY A 148 13.00 -31.90 -12.46
C GLY A 148 14.09 -31.43 -13.43
N LYS A 149 14.20 -32.07 -14.59
CA LYS A 149 15.19 -31.73 -15.63
C LYS A 149 14.84 -30.51 -16.50
N ASP A 150 13.64 -29.94 -16.36
CA ASP A 150 13.16 -28.85 -17.23
C ASP A 150 12.42 -27.76 -16.43
N ILE A 151 13.12 -27.17 -15.46
CA ILE A 151 12.56 -26.14 -14.57
C ILE A 151 13.35 -24.85 -14.77
N ASN A 152 12.62 -23.75 -14.99
CA ASN A 152 13.19 -22.41 -15.12
C ASN A 152 14.09 -22.08 -13.91
N ASP A 153 15.25 -21.49 -14.16
CA ASP A 153 16.19 -21.03 -13.13
C ASP A 153 15.51 -20.20 -12.04
N GLU A 154 14.54 -19.35 -12.39
CA GLU A 154 13.78 -18.57 -11.41
C GLU A 154 12.99 -19.43 -10.43
N VAL A 155 12.31 -20.45 -10.92
CA VAL A 155 11.59 -21.44 -10.07
C VAL A 155 12.59 -22.20 -9.20
N ARG A 156 13.79 -22.49 -9.73
CA ARG A 156 14.86 -23.15 -8.98
C ARG A 156 15.39 -22.27 -7.84
N TRP A 157 15.54 -20.96 -8.04
CA TRP A 157 15.93 -20.06 -6.95
C TRP A 157 14.84 -19.90 -5.90
N LEU A 158 13.58 -19.83 -6.34
CA LEU A 158 12.44 -19.74 -5.44
C LEU A 158 12.25 -21.01 -4.63
N SER A 159 12.48 -22.20 -5.19
CA SER A 159 12.31 -23.48 -4.48
C SER A 159 13.31 -23.69 -3.33
N LEU A 160 14.46 -23.03 -3.38
CA LEU A 160 15.44 -23.02 -2.28
C LEU A 160 15.02 -22.12 -1.11
N GLY A 161 14.03 -21.24 -1.34
CA GLY A 161 13.61 -20.21 -0.39
C GLY A 161 14.61 -19.05 -0.23
N PRO A 162 14.20 -17.96 0.41
CA PRO A 162 15.05 -16.78 0.60
C PRO A 162 16.09 -17.01 1.69
N ASN A 163 17.17 -16.22 1.66
CA ASN A 163 18.11 -16.12 2.78
C ASN A 163 17.36 -15.81 4.09
N ARG A 164 17.67 -16.54 5.16
CA ARG A 164 17.09 -16.32 6.49
C ARG A 164 17.50 -14.99 7.10
N VAL A 165 18.65 -14.46 6.69
CA VAL A 165 19.12 -13.13 7.04
C VAL A 165 18.52 -12.11 6.09
N VAL A 166 17.69 -11.22 6.63
CA VAL A 166 16.94 -10.21 5.87
C VAL A 166 17.35 -8.80 6.28
N LYS A 167 17.09 -7.85 5.40
CA LYS A 167 17.19 -6.42 5.73
C LYS A 167 15.82 -5.88 6.12
N ILE A 168 15.78 -5.12 7.20
CA ILE A 168 14.59 -4.47 7.73
C ILE A 168 14.77 -2.95 7.61
N TYR A 169 13.71 -2.29 7.13
CA TYR A 169 13.67 -0.86 6.90
C TYR A 169 12.60 -0.19 7.76
N ILE A 170 12.89 1.05 8.17
CA ILE A 170 11.99 1.87 8.99
C ILE A 170 11.08 2.79 8.15
N ALA A 171 11.40 2.96 6.87
CA ALA A 171 10.62 3.73 5.92
C ALA A 171 10.97 3.34 4.49
N PHE A 172 9.98 3.44 3.60
CA PHE A 172 10.11 3.04 2.21
C PHE A 172 9.27 3.96 1.32
N LEU A 173 9.75 4.20 0.10
CA LEU A 173 9.09 5.07 -0.84
C LEU A 173 8.89 4.36 -2.17
N ILE A 174 7.64 4.24 -2.58
CA ILE A 174 7.25 3.54 -3.81
C ILE A 174 5.98 4.17 -4.36
N ASN A 175 5.87 4.23 -5.68
CA ASN A 175 4.72 4.79 -6.39
C ASN A 175 4.30 6.21 -5.92
N GLY A 176 5.27 7.06 -5.53
CA GLY A 176 5.00 8.42 -5.06
C GLY A 176 4.51 8.51 -3.60
N PHE A 177 4.37 7.38 -2.91
CA PHE A 177 3.98 7.32 -1.51
C PHE A 177 5.18 7.03 -0.61
N LYS A 178 5.15 7.60 0.59
CA LYS A 178 6.19 7.42 1.60
C LYS A 178 5.60 6.73 2.81
N PHE A 179 6.00 5.48 3.01
CA PHE A 179 5.56 4.61 4.06
C PHE A 179 6.51 4.65 5.26
N HIS A 180 5.94 4.60 6.45
CA HIS A 180 6.65 4.57 7.72
C HIS A 180 6.18 3.37 8.54
N THR A 181 7.09 2.68 9.21
CA THR A 181 6.69 1.61 10.12
C THR A 181 6.10 2.20 11.40
N LYS A 182 5.19 1.47 12.05
CA LYS A 182 4.59 1.84 13.34
C LYS A 182 5.65 2.22 14.39
N TYR A 183 6.78 1.50 14.40
CA TYR A 183 7.92 1.82 15.25
C TYR A 183 8.45 3.24 15.03
N ARG A 184 8.62 3.66 13.77
CA ARG A 184 9.13 4.98 13.41
C ARG A 184 8.16 6.11 13.79
N GLU A 185 6.87 5.82 13.84
CA GLU A 185 5.81 6.80 14.11
C GLU A 185 5.67 7.15 15.57
N ARG A 186 6.04 6.23 16.47
CA ARG A 186 5.89 6.42 17.92
C ARG A 186 6.52 7.72 18.43
N LEU A 187 7.55 8.20 17.75
CA LEU A 187 8.29 9.42 18.10
C LEU A 187 7.89 10.65 17.25
N ARG A 188 6.83 10.56 16.43
CA ARG A 188 6.44 11.63 15.49
C ARG A 188 5.01 12.10 15.73
N ARG A 189 4.80 13.40 15.51
CA ARG A 189 3.47 14.04 15.55
C ARG A 189 2.59 13.66 14.36
N THR A 190 3.18 13.43 13.19
CA THR A 190 2.46 13.00 11.97
C THR A 190 2.47 11.48 11.87
N ARG A 191 1.28 10.88 11.79
CA ARG A 191 1.09 9.45 11.58
C ARG A 191 0.93 9.19 10.08
N ASN A 192 1.82 8.38 9.49
CA ASN A 192 1.90 7.97 8.09
C ASN A 192 2.11 6.43 7.94
N CYS A 193 1.92 5.61 8.99
CA CYS A 193 2.13 4.15 8.96
C CYS A 193 0.92 3.36 8.49
N GLN A 194 -0.04 4.07 7.92
CA GLN A 194 -1.37 3.55 7.64
C GLN A 194 -1.55 3.39 6.16
N ILE A 195 -1.98 2.20 5.78
CA ILE A 195 -1.86 1.72 4.42
C ILE A 195 -3.03 0.80 4.14
N VAL A 196 -3.69 1.02 3.00
CA VAL A 196 -4.79 0.24 2.47
C VAL A 196 -4.12 -0.74 1.53
N PHE A 197 -4.49 -2.00 1.67
CA PHE A 197 -4.23 -3.00 0.67
C PHE A 197 -5.53 -3.27 -0.07
N ASN A 198 -5.54 -2.96 -1.37
CA ASN A 198 -6.64 -3.37 -2.22
C ASN A 198 -6.30 -4.76 -2.74
N SER A 199 -6.93 -5.78 -2.17
CA SER A 199 -6.81 -7.13 -2.68
C SER A 199 -8.06 -7.47 -3.48
N SER A 200 -7.88 -7.80 -4.76
CA SER A 200 -8.91 -8.53 -5.49
C SER A 200 -8.90 -9.95 -4.95
N ILE A 201 -9.90 -10.33 -4.15
CA ILE A 201 -10.01 -11.69 -3.61
C ILE A 201 -11.28 -12.33 -4.18
N THR A 202 -11.13 -13.58 -4.58
CA THR A 202 -12.25 -14.52 -4.74
C THR A 202 -12.88 -14.77 -3.38
N SER A 203 -13.92 -14.03 -3.04
CA SER A 203 -14.66 -14.20 -1.78
C SER A 203 -15.74 -15.27 -1.95
N TYR A 204 -15.87 -16.15 -0.96
CA TYR A 204 -17.00 -17.08 -0.88
C TYR A 204 -18.12 -16.38 -0.12
N THR A 205 -19.33 -16.33 -0.69
CA THR A 205 -20.48 -15.65 -0.05
C THR A 205 -20.88 -16.34 1.27
N SER A 206 -20.51 -17.61 1.45
CA SER A 206 -20.60 -18.32 2.73
C SER A 206 -19.63 -19.52 2.78
N ALA A 207 -19.41 -20.08 3.98
CA ALA A 207 -18.63 -21.30 4.18
C ALA A 207 -19.21 -22.55 3.48
N ARG A 208 -20.45 -22.49 2.96
CA ARG A 208 -21.12 -23.56 2.20
C ARG A 208 -21.13 -23.30 0.70
N ASP A 209 -20.68 -22.13 0.26
CA ASP A 209 -20.68 -21.76 -1.15
C ASP A 209 -19.45 -22.36 -1.85
N SER A 210 -19.69 -23.00 -3.00
CA SER A 210 -18.65 -23.61 -3.83
C SER A 210 -18.25 -22.71 -5.00
N ASN A 211 -18.96 -21.61 -5.23
CA ASN A 211 -18.70 -20.66 -6.31
C ASN A 211 -18.08 -19.37 -5.75
N PRO A 212 -16.77 -19.15 -5.92
CA PRO A 212 -16.15 -17.89 -5.51
C PRO A 212 -16.68 -16.73 -6.37
N VAL A 213 -17.08 -15.64 -5.73
CA VAL A 213 -17.36 -14.36 -6.39
C VAL A 213 -16.10 -13.50 -6.26
N GLU A 214 -15.51 -13.11 -7.39
CA GLU A 214 -14.44 -12.11 -7.42
C GLU A 214 -14.99 -10.77 -6.95
N GLY A 215 -14.59 -10.37 -5.74
CA GLY A 215 -14.93 -9.09 -5.13
C GLY A 215 -13.67 -8.31 -4.84
N ASN A 216 -13.66 -7.01 -5.15
CA ASN A 216 -12.62 -6.12 -4.63
C ASN A 216 -12.91 -5.88 -3.16
N VAL A 217 -12.09 -6.44 -2.27
CA VAL A 217 -12.18 -6.22 -0.83
C VAL A 217 -11.01 -5.36 -0.40
N GLU A 218 -11.31 -4.22 0.23
CA GLU A 218 -10.29 -3.36 0.81
C GLU A 218 -9.92 -3.88 2.20
N TYR A 219 -8.65 -4.24 2.36
CA TYR A 219 -8.07 -4.61 3.64
C TYR A 219 -7.33 -3.41 4.23
N TYR A 220 -7.49 -3.26 5.53
CA TYR A 220 -6.91 -2.16 6.27
C TYR A 220 -5.94 -2.74 7.29
N GLY A 221 -4.72 -2.22 7.30
CA GLY A 221 -3.66 -2.75 8.17
C GLY A 221 -2.76 -1.67 8.73
N LEU A 222 -2.07 -2.02 9.80
CA LEU A 222 -1.01 -1.21 10.39
C LEU A 222 0.34 -1.71 9.87
N LEU A 223 1.13 -0.86 9.22
CA LEU A 223 2.45 -1.25 8.73
C LEU A 223 3.40 -1.45 9.90
N MET A 224 3.76 -2.70 10.16
CA MET A 224 4.63 -3.07 11.25
C MET A 224 6.09 -3.05 10.83
N ASP A 225 6.43 -3.77 9.77
CA ASP A 225 7.81 -3.94 9.30
C ASP A 225 7.88 -3.90 7.78
N ILE A 226 9.05 -3.52 7.27
CA ILE A 226 9.36 -3.55 5.84
C ILE A 226 10.60 -4.42 5.69
N ILE A 227 10.52 -5.52 4.96
CA ILE A 227 11.60 -6.50 4.83
C ILE A 227 12.02 -6.67 3.37
N GLU A 228 13.32 -6.82 3.12
CA GLU A 228 13.86 -7.27 1.83
C GLU A 228 14.31 -8.73 1.97
N LEU A 229 13.62 -9.60 1.25
CA LEU A 229 14.03 -10.98 1.01
C LEU A 229 15.05 -11.02 -0.12
N ASP A 230 16.09 -11.82 0.04
CA ASP A 230 17.14 -12.04 -0.95
C ASP A 230 17.25 -13.53 -1.28
N TYR A 231 16.96 -13.89 -2.53
CA TYR A 231 17.12 -15.25 -3.05
C TYR A 231 18.51 -15.35 -3.66
N TYR A 232 19.51 -15.44 -2.78
CA TYR A 232 20.92 -15.64 -3.12
C TYR A 232 21.48 -14.63 -4.14
N SER A 233 21.10 -13.35 -4.00
CA SER A 233 21.46 -12.26 -4.92
C SER A 233 21.00 -12.45 -6.37
N LYS A 234 20.12 -13.42 -6.65
CA LYS A 234 19.51 -13.62 -7.98
C LYS A 234 18.24 -12.82 -8.13
N ARG A 235 17.36 -12.91 -7.12
CA ARG A 235 16.10 -12.18 -7.05
C ARG A 235 15.90 -11.59 -5.67
N LYS A 236 15.23 -10.45 -5.61
CA LYS A 236 14.87 -9.78 -4.35
C LYS A 236 13.40 -9.45 -4.33
N VAL A 237 12.83 -9.38 -3.12
CA VAL A 237 11.43 -8.98 -2.93
C VAL A 237 11.35 -8.09 -1.71
N ILE A 238 10.63 -6.97 -1.84
CA ILE A 238 10.30 -6.12 -0.71
C ILE A 238 8.87 -6.41 -0.27
N LEU A 239 8.74 -6.91 0.95
CA LEU A 239 7.46 -7.22 1.59
C LEU A 239 7.19 -6.23 2.71
N PHE A 240 5.93 -5.84 2.83
CA PHE A 240 5.40 -5.08 3.94
C PHE A 240 4.65 -6.04 4.85
N ARG A 241 4.98 -6.02 6.15
CA ARG A 241 4.28 -6.79 7.17
C ARG A 241 3.22 -5.92 7.83
N PHE A 242 2.00 -6.42 7.87
CA PHE A 242 0.84 -5.76 8.44
C PHE A 242 0.25 -6.53 9.61
N ASP A 243 -0.30 -5.78 10.57
CA ASP A 243 -1.37 -6.29 11.43
C ASP A 243 -2.69 -5.85 10.81
N TRP A 244 -3.52 -6.81 10.37
CA TRP A 244 -4.75 -6.52 9.63
C TRP A 244 -5.92 -6.28 10.55
N VAL A 245 -6.80 -5.35 10.21
CA VAL A 245 -8.06 -5.12 10.93
C VAL A 245 -9.08 -6.17 10.51
N TYR A 246 -9.79 -6.74 11.48
CA TYR A 246 -10.87 -7.67 11.21
C TYR A 246 -12.10 -6.94 10.63
N VAL A 247 -12.49 -7.28 9.41
CA VAL A 247 -13.64 -6.66 8.73
C VAL A 247 -14.68 -7.73 8.41
N ASN A 248 -15.52 -8.09 9.39
CA ASN A 248 -16.62 -9.04 9.16
C ASN A 248 -17.97 -8.53 9.70
N THR A 249 -18.02 -7.34 10.29
CA THR A 249 -19.27 -6.80 10.84
C THR A 249 -19.23 -5.27 10.84
N ALA A 250 -20.39 -4.62 10.86
CA ALA A 250 -20.55 -3.18 11.12
C ALA A 250 -19.99 -2.70 12.48
N ARG A 251 -19.32 -3.59 13.24
CA ARG A 251 -18.73 -3.32 14.55
C ARG A 251 -17.32 -2.71 14.45
N GLU A 252 -16.56 -3.06 13.43
CA GLU A 252 -15.18 -2.57 13.24
C GLU A 252 -15.06 -1.55 12.10
N ILE A 253 -16.03 -1.55 11.16
CA ILE A 253 -16.17 -0.52 10.14
C ILE A 253 -17.59 0.02 10.16
N LYS A 254 -17.73 1.34 10.20
CA LYS A 254 -19.01 2.03 9.98
C LYS A 254 -18.82 3.23 9.08
N LYS A 255 -19.89 3.72 8.48
CA LYS A 255 -19.90 5.04 7.86
C LYS A 255 -20.48 6.04 8.86
N ASP A 256 -19.86 7.21 8.95
CA ASP A 256 -20.43 8.31 9.72
C ASP A 256 -21.58 8.99 8.94
N GLN A 257 -22.20 9.99 9.56
CA GLN A 257 -23.26 10.80 8.97
C GLN A 257 -22.84 11.56 7.69
N PHE A 258 -21.53 11.71 7.45
CA PHE A 258 -20.95 12.36 6.29
C PHE A 258 -20.41 11.35 5.26
N SER A 259 -20.75 10.06 5.42
CA SER A 259 -20.30 8.95 4.58
C SER A 259 -18.80 8.67 4.61
N PHE A 260 -18.05 9.18 5.59
CA PHE A 260 -16.67 8.77 5.81
C PHE A 260 -16.61 7.38 6.42
N THR A 261 -15.71 6.55 5.91
CA THR A 261 -15.39 5.25 6.49
C THR A 261 -14.66 5.46 7.82
N MET A 262 -15.22 4.93 8.91
CA MET A 262 -14.62 4.89 10.22
C MET A 262 -14.19 3.47 10.55
N MET A 263 -13.08 3.34 11.27
CA MET A 263 -12.46 2.06 11.60
C MET A 263 -12.03 1.98 13.06
N ASN A 264 -12.18 0.79 13.64
CA ASN A 264 -11.71 0.46 14.98
C ASN A 264 -10.57 -0.57 14.92
N PHE A 265 -9.41 -0.25 15.52
CA PHE A 265 -8.22 -1.11 15.53
C PHE A 265 -8.16 -2.09 16.72
N SER A 266 -9.24 -2.24 17.48
CA SER A 266 -9.26 -3.09 18.68
C SER A 266 -9.10 -4.57 18.37
N ARG A 267 -9.53 -5.01 17.18
CA ARG A 267 -9.44 -6.41 16.75
C ARG A 267 -8.58 -6.54 15.50
N LEU A 268 -7.43 -7.17 15.68
CA LEU A 268 -6.47 -7.46 14.62
C LEU A 268 -6.47 -8.96 14.30
N ILE A 269 -6.30 -9.30 13.02
CA ILE A 269 -6.13 -10.65 12.49
C ILE A 269 -4.83 -10.74 11.71
N HIS A 270 -4.40 -11.97 11.42
CA HIS A 270 -3.22 -12.22 10.60
C HIS A 270 -1.99 -11.45 11.07
N ILE A 271 -1.79 -11.41 12.39
CA ILE A 271 -0.69 -10.70 13.07
C ILE A 271 0.61 -11.55 13.10
N GLY A 272 0.66 -12.62 12.31
CA GLY A 272 1.80 -13.53 12.23
C GLY A 272 1.94 -14.46 13.42
N GLN A 273 0.85 -14.75 14.16
CA GLN A 273 0.88 -15.69 15.30
C GLN A 273 0.81 -17.13 14.83
N GLU A 274 -0.11 -17.44 13.92
CA GLU A 274 -0.29 -18.77 13.34
C GLU A 274 0.40 -18.85 11.97
N LEU A 275 0.89 -20.03 11.59
CA LEU A 275 1.57 -20.21 10.29
C LEU A 275 0.66 -19.86 9.10
N ILE A 276 -0.65 -20.10 9.25
CA ILE A 276 -1.69 -19.78 8.24
C ILE A 276 -1.98 -18.28 8.13
N ASP A 277 -1.43 -17.45 9.01
CA ASP A 277 -1.57 -16.01 8.90
C ASP A 277 -0.87 -15.49 7.65
N GLU A 278 -1.51 -14.51 7.00
CA GLU A 278 -0.98 -13.83 5.81
C GLU A 278 -0.64 -12.36 6.14
N PRO A 279 0.42 -12.11 6.95
CA PRO A 279 0.77 -10.75 7.36
C PRO A 279 1.52 -9.96 6.26
N TYR A 280 2.00 -10.63 5.20
CA TYR A 280 2.89 -10.02 4.21
C TYR A 280 2.16 -9.65 2.93
N VAL A 281 2.54 -8.52 2.33
CA VAL A 281 2.07 -8.04 1.03
C VAL A 281 3.23 -7.41 0.26
N PHE A 282 3.21 -7.42 -1.08
CA PHE A 282 4.24 -6.72 -1.85
C PHE A 282 4.13 -5.20 -1.68
N SER A 283 5.28 -4.54 -1.58
CA SER A 283 5.32 -3.07 -1.49
C SER A 283 4.65 -2.35 -2.67
N SER A 284 4.49 -3.00 -3.81
CA SER A 284 3.89 -2.45 -5.03
C SER A 284 2.36 -2.45 -5.03
N GLU A 285 1.72 -3.29 -4.22
CA GLU A 285 0.26 -3.49 -4.19
C GLU A 285 -0.45 -2.58 -3.19
N VAL A 286 0.32 -1.88 -2.37
CA VAL A 286 -0.23 -1.08 -1.27
C VAL A 286 -0.49 0.38 -1.67
N LYS A 287 -1.56 0.95 -1.12
CA LYS A 287 -1.95 2.37 -1.27
C LYS A 287 -1.92 3.07 0.08
N GLN A 288 -1.46 4.31 0.14
CA GLN A 288 -1.43 5.06 1.41
C GLN A 288 -2.79 5.71 1.71
N PHE A 289 -3.24 5.59 2.95
CA PHE A 289 -4.30 6.42 3.53
C PHE A 289 -3.87 6.91 4.92
N PHE A 290 -4.60 7.88 5.46
CA PHE A 290 -4.37 8.38 6.80
C PHE A 290 -5.60 8.12 7.64
N TYR A 291 -5.42 7.91 8.94
CA TYR A 291 -6.53 7.92 9.85
C TYR A 291 -6.46 9.13 10.79
N SER A 292 -7.61 9.69 11.13
CA SER A 292 -7.72 10.70 12.19
C SER A 292 -8.54 10.13 13.33
N LYS A 293 -8.08 10.28 14.59
CA LYS A 293 -8.88 9.88 15.75
C LYS A 293 -10.18 10.67 15.71
N ASP A 294 -11.30 9.98 15.88
CA ASP A 294 -12.58 10.67 16.05
C ASP A 294 -12.57 11.38 17.42
N PRO A 295 -12.91 12.69 17.48
CA PRO A 295 -12.93 13.42 18.73
C PRO A 295 -14.09 13.02 19.63
N THR A 296 -15.13 12.39 19.07
CA THR A 296 -16.41 12.07 19.71
C THR A 296 -16.49 10.61 20.13
N ASP A 297 -15.97 9.70 19.29
CA ASP A 297 -16.03 8.26 19.50
C ASP A 297 -14.65 7.67 19.74
N GLU A 298 -14.33 7.42 21.01
CA GLU A 298 -13.02 6.94 21.41
C GLU A 298 -12.74 5.53 20.86
N GLY A 299 -11.55 5.36 20.27
CA GLY A 299 -11.14 4.11 19.65
C GLY A 299 -11.52 4.00 18.17
N TRP A 300 -12.30 4.94 17.66
CA TRP A 300 -12.63 5.05 16.24
C TRP A 300 -11.76 6.06 15.52
N TYR A 301 -11.52 5.75 14.24
CA TYR A 301 -10.67 6.56 13.39
C TYR A 301 -11.29 6.72 12.01
N VAL A 302 -11.34 7.96 11.52
CA VAL A 302 -11.82 8.30 10.18
C VAL A 302 -10.72 8.01 9.16
N VAL A 303 -11.03 7.22 8.14
CA VAL A 303 -10.15 6.90 7.02
C VAL A 303 -10.19 8.02 5.98
N LEU A 304 -9.02 8.55 5.65
CA LEU A 304 -8.81 9.63 4.68
C LEU A 304 -7.86 9.15 3.58
N TYR A 305 -8.40 8.97 2.37
CA TYR A 305 -7.60 8.65 1.19
C TYR A 305 -6.74 9.85 0.78
N ASN A 306 -5.47 9.60 0.47
CA ASN A 306 -4.55 10.64 0.02
C ASN A 306 -4.16 10.42 -1.43
N THR A 307 -4.18 11.49 -2.22
CA THR A 307 -3.48 11.52 -3.50
C THR A 307 -1.99 11.71 -3.25
N PRO A 308 -1.10 11.07 -4.05
CA PRO A 308 0.32 11.36 -4.00
C PRO A 308 0.54 12.87 -4.04
N ARG A 309 1.44 13.38 -3.18
CA ARG A 309 1.54 14.80 -2.80
C ARG A 309 1.71 15.76 -3.99
N ASP A 310 2.09 15.23 -5.15
CA ASP A 310 2.40 15.98 -6.36
C ASP A 310 1.73 15.42 -7.65
N LEU A 311 0.76 14.48 -7.53
CA LEU A 311 -0.17 14.15 -8.62
C LEU A 311 -1.39 15.08 -8.50
N PHE A 312 -1.25 16.30 -9.00
CA PHE A 312 -2.42 17.10 -9.29
C PHE A 312 -3.16 16.41 -10.42
N GLY A 313 -4.38 15.93 -10.15
CA GLY A 313 -5.32 15.65 -11.21
C GLY A 313 -5.63 16.97 -11.91
N MET A 314 -4.81 17.32 -12.91
CA MET A 314 -5.31 18.11 -14.02
C MET A 314 -6.48 17.29 -14.53
N GLY A 315 -7.71 17.75 -14.26
CA GLY A 315 -8.90 17.03 -14.68
C GLY A 315 -8.71 16.62 -16.13
N ASN A 316 -8.88 15.34 -16.42
CA ASN A 316 -9.11 14.94 -17.80
C ASN A 316 -10.36 15.69 -18.21
N GLY A 317 -10.18 16.81 -18.90
CA GLY A 317 -11.23 17.48 -19.63
C GLY A 317 -11.64 16.53 -20.74
N SER A 318 -12.52 15.59 -20.43
CA SER A 318 -13.55 15.22 -21.38
C SER A 318 -14.34 16.50 -21.61
N ARG A 319 -13.93 17.24 -22.65
CA ARG A 319 -14.90 17.93 -23.49
C ARG A 319 -15.91 16.87 -23.84
N ASP A 320 -17.10 16.98 -23.30
CA ASP A 320 -18.37 16.79 -23.99
C ASP A 320 -19.49 17.25 -23.05
N ASP A 321 -20.47 17.90 -23.67
CA ASP A 321 -21.75 18.38 -23.15
C ASP A 321 -21.75 19.73 -22.39
N ILE A 322 -21.50 20.80 -23.16
CA ILE A 322 -22.21 22.07 -22.95
C ILE A 322 -23.65 21.83 -23.44
N ASP A 323 -24.57 21.60 -22.51
CA ASP A 323 -26.00 21.68 -22.80
C ASP A 323 -26.46 23.11 -22.48
N GLU A 324 -26.74 23.87 -23.53
CA GLU A 324 -27.36 25.19 -23.46
C GLU A 324 -28.74 25.06 -22.79
N ARG A 325 -28.88 25.62 -21.58
CA ARG A 325 -30.17 26.09 -21.10
C ARG A 325 -30.08 27.57 -20.79
N SER A 326 -30.52 28.33 -21.79
CA SER A 326 -30.92 29.72 -21.67
C SER A 326 -32.08 29.86 -20.68
N GLU A 327 -31.81 30.35 -19.48
CA GLU A 327 -32.82 30.98 -18.63
C GLU A 327 -32.60 32.49 -18.67
N THR A 328 -33.41 33.16 -19.47
CA THR A 328 -33.56 34.62 -19.48
C THR A 328 -34.18 35.07 -18.17
N LEU A 329 -33.35 35.57 -17.26
CA LEU A 329 -33.79 36.36 -16.10
C LEU A 329 -34.04 37.80 -16.55
N SER A 330 -35.32 38.17 -16.70
CA SER A 330 -35.75 39.56 -16.82
C SER A 330 -35.80 40.21 -15.43
N PHE A 331 -35.13 41.35 -15.27
CA PHE A 331 -35.30 42.23 -14.11
C PHE A 331 -36.34 43.31 -14.45
N PRO A 332 -37.28 43.63 -13.54
CA PRO A 332 -38.17 44.77 -13.72
C PRO A 332 -37.48 46.07 -13.30
N GLU A 333 -37.40 47.04 -14.22
CA GLU A 333 -37.07 48.43 -13.88
C GLU A 333 -38.27 49.09 -13.18
N LYS A 334 -37.99 49.74 -12.05
CA LYS A 334 -38.90 50.68 -11.40
C LYS A 334 -38.77 52.04 -12.07
N THR A 335 -39.90 52.60 -12.47
CA THR A 335 -40.16 54.06 -12.41
C THR A 335 -41.11 54.35 -11.27
#